data_AF-A0A3C1Z665-F1
#
_entry.id   AF-A0A3C1Z665-F1
#
_cell.length_a   1.000
_cell.length_b   1.000
_cell.length_c   1.000
_cell.angle_alpha   90.00
_cell.angle_beta   90.00
_cell.angle_gamma   90.00
#
_symmetry.space_group_name_H-M   'P 1'
#
loop_
_entity.id
_entity.type
_entity.pdbx_description
1 polymer ?
#
loop_
_entity_poly.entity_id
_entity_poly.type
_entity_poly.pdbx_seq_one_letter_code
_entity_poly.pdbx_strand_id
1 'polypeptide(L)'
;ILGMLSVIFGTLRPALLIFLNVPLALSGGILALWLRGLPLSISAIIGCIALFGIAVLNAVVLVSHIRHLEAEGTPTDQAVFRGAMDRLRPVVMTALVASLGFLPMALATSMGAEIQRPL
;
A
#
# COMPACT_ATOMS: atom_id res chain seq x y z
N ILE A 1 8.80 -2.31 13.88
CA ILE A 1 8.94 -1.87 12.47
C ILE A 1 9.91 -0.69 12.35
N LEU A 2 9.66 0.45 13.02
CA LEU A 2 10.52 1.64 12.98
C LEU A 2 11.99 1.34 13.35
N GLY A 3 12.21 0.52 14.38
CA GLY A 3 13.55 0.04 14.76
C GLY A 3 14.24 -0.83 13.70
N MET A 4 13.53 -1.76 13.05
CA MET A 4 14.11 -2.57 11.96
C MET A 4 14.41 -1.74 10.72
N LEU A 5 13.55 -0.78 10.38
CA LEU A 5 13.78 0.13 9.25
C LEU A 5 15.00 1.04 9.48
N SER A 6 15.18 1.56 10.69
CA SER A 6 16.36 2.37 11.05
C SER A 6 17.66 1.57 10.91
N VAL A 7 17.64 0.27 11.25
CA VAL A 7 18.81 -0.62 11.13
C VAL A 7 19.08 -1.00 9.66
N ILE A 8 18.04 -1.24 8.85
CA ILE A 8 18.20 -1.61 7.44
C ILE A 8 18.68 -0.44 6.58
N PHE A 9 18.17 0.76 6.83
CA PHE A 9 18.48 1.92 5.99
C PHE A 9 19.57 2.82 6.57
N GLY A 10 19.97 2.67 7.84
CA GLY A 10 21.01 3.50 8.46
C GLY A 10 20.70 5.02 8.45
N THR A 11 19.48 5.42 8.10
CA THR A 11 19.07 6.82 7.92
C THR A 11 17.55 6.94 8.15
N LEU A 12 17.15 7.89 8.99
CA LEU A 12 15.75 8.13 9.41
C LEU A 12 14.83 8.63 8.27
N ARG A 13 15.38 9.26 7.23
CA ARG A 13 14.61 9.88 6.13
C ARG A 13 13.73 8.89 5.34
N PRO A 14 14.26 7.78 4.79
CA PRO A 14 13.42 6.78 4.12
C PRO A 14 12.41 6.11 5.04
N ALA A 15 12.77 5.91 6.32
CA ALA A 15 11.86 5.37 7.31
C ALA A 15 10.67 6.29 7.58
N LEU A 16 10.90 7.60 7.64
CA LEU A 16 9.84 8.60 7.77
C LEU A 16 8.94 8.63 6.52
N LEU A 17 9.50 8.53 5.31
CA LEU A 17 8.72 8.49 4.07
C LEU A 17 7.80 7.27 4.00
N ILE A 18 8.30 6.10 4.41
CA ILE A 18 7.50 4.87 4.51
C ILE A 18 6.39 5.06 5.56
N PHE A 19 6.72 5.67 6.70
CA PHE A 19 5.77 5.93 7.78
C PHE A 19 4.71 6.98 7.41
N LEU A 20 5.01 7.93 6.51
CA LEU A 20 4.04 8.90 6.01
C LEU A 20 3.06 8.28 5.01
N ASN A 21 3.48 7.24 4.29
CA ASN A 21 2.65 6.53 3.32
C ASN A 21 1.58 5.66 4.01
N VAL A 22 1.89 5.17 5.21
CA VAL A 22 0.99 4.37 6.06
C VAL A 22 -0.36 5.05 6.36
N PRO A 23 -0.43 6.26 6.94
CA PRO A 23 -1.70 6.91 7.22
C PRO A 23 -2.44 7.27 5.94
N LEU A 24 -1.71 7.55 4.84
CA LEU A 24 -2.31 7.80 3.54
C LEU A 24 -3.05 6.56 3.01
N ALA A 25 -2.42 5.39 3.07
CA ALA A 25 -3.03 4.11 2.68
C ALA A 25 -4.25 3.77 3.55
N LEU A 26 -4.15 3.98 4.87
CA LEU A 26 -5.27 3.80 5.80
C LEU A 26 -6.43 4.75 5.50
N SER A 27 -6.14 6.02 5.23
CA SER A 27 -7.17 7.01 4.88
C SER A 27 -7.93 6.62 3.61
N GLY A 28 -7.24 6.06 2.61
CA GLY A 28 -7.86 5.53 1.39
C GLY A 28 -8.80 4.36 1.65
N GLY A 29 -8.40 3.42 2.53
CA GLY A 29 -9.26 2.30 2.94
C GLY A 29 -10.51 2.77 3.69
N ILE A 30 -10.37 3.71 4.62
CA ILE A 30 -11.48 4.30 5.37
C ILE A 30 -12.43 5.09 4.43
N LEU A 31 -11.89 5.87 3.50
CA LEU A 31 -12.66 6.60 2.49
C LEU A 31 -13.47 5.65 1.60
N ALA A 32 -12.88 4.53 1.17
CA ALA A 32 -13.57 3.55 0.33
C ALA A 32 -14.75 2.88 1.06
N LEU A 33 -14.59 2.57 2.36
CA LEU A 33 -15.65 2.05 3.21
C LEU A 33 -16.76 3.09 3.41
N TRP A 34 -16.38 4.35 3.64
CA TRP A 34 -17.32 5.46 3.83
C TRP A 34 -18.15 5.73 2.56
N LEU A 35 -17.52 5.73 1.38
CA LEU A 35 -18.20 5.85 0.08
C LEU A 35 -19.17 4.69 -0.21
N ARG A 36 -18.88 3.48 0.29
CA ARG A 36 -19.77 2.32 0.19
C ARG A 36 -20.86 2.28 1.26
N GLY A 37 -20.83 3.17 2.27
CA GLY A 37 -21.76 3.17 3.39
C GLY A 37 -21.69 1.91 4.26
N LEU A 38 -20.55 1.19 4.24
CA LEU A 38 -20.37 -0.03 5.02
C LEU A 38 -19.83 0.29 6.43
N PRO A 39 -20.33 -0.38 7.48
CA PRO A 39 -19.83 -0.17 8.83
C PRO A 39 -18.39 -0.69 8.98
N LEU A 40 -17.60 -0.05 9.85
CA LEU A 40 -16.30 -0.56 10.29
C LEU A 40 -16.53 -1.86 11.08
N SER A 41 -16.38 -2.99 10.39
CA SER A 41 -16.53 -4.34 10.92
C SER A 41 -15.16 -4.98 11.17
N ILE A 42 -15.13 -6.10 11.90
CA ILE A 42 -13.88 -6.82 12.24
C ILE A 42 -13.08 -7.14 10.97
N SER A 43 -13.76 -7.54 9.90
CA SER A 43 -13.04 -7.88 8.68
C SER A 43 -12.60 -6.65 7.86
N ALA A 44 -13.29 -5.51 7.97
CA ALA A 44 -12.81 -4.26 7.38
C ALA A 44 -11.47 -3.84 8.02
N ILE A 45 -11.30 -4.11 9.31
CA ILE A 45 -10.03 -3.92 10.04
C ILE A 45 -8.95 -4.86 9.50
N ILE A 46 -9.27 -6.13 9.25
CA ILE A 46 -8.33 -7.10 8.65
C ILE A 46 -7.89 -6.63 7.25
N GLY A 47 -8.82 -6.15 6.42
CA GLY A 47 -8.51 -5.55 5.12
C GLY A 47 -7.59 -4.32 5.23
N CYS A 48 -7.83 -3.45 6.21
CA CYS A 48 -6.95 -2.30 6.49
C CYS A 48 -5.53 -2.73 6.89
N ILE A 49 -5.39 -3.80 7.68
CA ILE A 49 -4.07 -4.36 8.05
C ILE A 49 -3.36 -4.94 6.82
N ALA A 50 -4.09 -5.63 5.94
CA ALA A 50 -3.53 -6.15 4.69
C ALA A 50 -3.03 -5.00 3.77
N LEU A 51 -3.85 -3.95 3.60
CA LEU A 51 -3.47 -2.74 2.86
C LEU A 51 -2.23 -2.06 3.46
N PHE A 52 -2.15 -1.99 4.79
CA PHE A 52 -0.97 -1.49 5.49
C PHE A 52 0.29 -2.30 5.11
N GLY A 53 0.21 -3.63 5.13
CA GLY A 53 1.34 -4.50 4.76
C GLY A 53 1.81 -4.27 3.32
N ILE A 54 0.87 -4.16 2.38
CA ILE A 54 1.15 -3.87 0.96
C ILE A 54 1.80 -2.49 0.81
N ALA A 55 1.31 -1.47 1.51
CA ALA A 55 1.86 -0.12 1.48
C ALA A 55 3.30 -0.09 1.99
N VAL A 56 3.59 -0.75 3.11
CA VAL A 56 4.95 -0.86 3.67
C VAL A 56 5.87 -1.60 2.70
N LEU A 57 5.44 -2.73 2.14
CA LEU A 57 6.23 -3.50 1.18
C LEU A 57 6.58 -2.63 -0.04
N ASN A 58 5.58 -1.96 -0.62
CA ASN A 58 5.78 -1.12 -1.79
C ASN A 58 6.74 0.04 -1.51
N ALA A 59 6.63 0.66 -0.33
CA ALA A 59 7.48 1.78 0.05
C ALA A 59 8.93 1.34 0.35
N VAL A 60 9.13 0.19 1.01
CA VAL A 60 10.48 -0.40 1.22
C VAL A 60 11.14 -0.73 -0.12
N VAL A 61 10.37 -1.34 -1.02
CA VAL A 61 10.84 -1.76 -2.33
C VAL A 61 11.18 -0.56 -3.23
N LEU A 62 10.40 0.52 -3.17
CA LEU A 62 10.71 1.79 -3.85
C LEU A 62 12.00 2.40 -3.32
N VAL A 63 12.14 2.54 -2.00
CA VAL A 63 13.34 3.13 -1.39
C VAL A 63 14.59 2.31 -1.71
N SER A 64 14.50 0.99 -1.61
CA SER A 64 15.60 0.09 -1.96
C SER A 64 16.05 0.29 -3.41
N HIS A 65 15.09 0.44 -4.32
CA HIS A 65 15.40 0.67 -5.73
C HIS A 65 16.01 2.05 -6.00
N ILE A 66 15.52 3.11 -5.34
CA ILE A 66 16.14 4.45 -5.43
C ILE A 66 17.59 4.39 -4.96
N ARG A 67 17.86 3.72 -3.83
CA ARG A 67 19.22 3.56 -3.32
C ARG A 67 20.13 2.76 -4.23
N HIS A 68 19.58 1.75 -4.90
CA HIS A 68 20.33 1.00 -5.90
C HIS A 68 20.74 1.90 -7.07
N LEU A 69 19.82 2.72 -7.59
CA LEU A 69 20.11 3.70 -8.65
C LEU A 69 21.12 4.78 -8.21
N GLU A 70 21.04 5.23 -6.95
CA GLU A 70 22.04 6.14 -6.37
C GLU A 70 23.42 5.48 -6.27
N ALA A 71 23.48 4.20 -5.91
CA ALA A 71 24.73 3.43 -5.86
C ALA A 71 25.36 3.21 -7.25
N GLU A 72 24.56 3.19 -8.30
CA GLU A 72 25.00 3.18 -9.70
C GLU A 72 25.49 4.55 -10.20
N GLY A 73 25.48 5.58 -9.35
CA GLY A 73 25.94 6.93 -9.66
C GLY A 73 24.87 7.85 -10.24
N THR A 74 23.60 7.43 -10.23
CA THR A 74 22.48 8.27 -10.67
C THR A 74 22.22 9.36 -9.63
N PRO A 75 22.09 10.65 -10.02
CA PRO A 75 21.77 11.71 -9.07
C PRO A 75 20.37 11.49 -8.45
N THR A 76 20.20 11.84 -7.17
CA THR A 76 19.01 11.52 -6.37
C THR A 76 17.70 11.97 -7.02
N ASP A 77 17.66 13.12 -7.70
CA ASP A 77 16.47 13.62 -8.38
C ASP A 77 16.03 12.69 -9.52
N GLN A 78 16.99 12.22 -10.33
CA GLN A 78 16.73 11.27 -11.41
C GLN A 78 16.42 9.89 -10.86
N ALA A 79 17.10 9.44 -9.80
CA ALA A 79 16.85 8.16 -9.16
C ALA A 79 15.43 8.08 -8.58
N VAL A 80 14.94 9.17 -7.96
CA VAL A 80 13.56 9.26 -7.45
C VAL A 80 12.55 9.24 -8.60
N PHE A 81 12.76 10.03 -9.66
CA PHE A 81 11.84 10.07 -10.80
C PHE A 81 11.75 8.72 -11.52
N ARG A 82 12.90 8.10 -11.79
CA ARG A 82 13.00 6.81 -12.47
C ARG A 82 12.43 5.69 -11.61
N GLY A 83 12.78 5.68 -10.32
CA GLY A 83 12.22 4.73 -9.36
C GLY A 83 10.70 4.85 -9.20
N ALA A 84 10.14 6.06 -9.26
CA ALA A 84 8.69 6.27 -9.25
C ALA A 84 8.02 5.76 -10.54
N MET A 85 8.60 6.04 -11.71
CA MET A 85 8.10 5.57 -13.00
C MET A 85 8.09 4.04 -13.11
N ASP A 86 9.16 3.38 -12.68
CA ASP A 86 9.28 1.92 -12.75
C ASP A 86 8.31 1.23 -11.78
N ARG A 87 7.92 1.89 -10.69
CA ARG A 87 6.98 1.36 -9.70
C ARG A 87 5.51 1.61 -10.04
N LEU A 88 5.21 2.60 -10.88
CA LEU A 88 3.85 2.89 -11.30
C LEU A 88 3.16 1.64 -11.87
N ARG A 89 3.86 0.88 -12.71
CA ARG A 89 3.31 -0.30 -13.39
C ARG A 89 3.01 -1.46 -12.41
N PRO A 90 3.93 -1.86 -11.52
CA PRO A 90 3.64 -2.80 -10.42
C PRO A 90 2.48 -2.37 -9.50
N VAL A 91 2.43 -1.10 -9.09
CA VAL A 91 1.40 -0.59 -8.17
C VAL A 91 0.01 -0.63 -8.83
N VAL A 92 -0.08 -0.23 -10.08
CA VAL A 92 -1.34 -0.31 -10.83
C VAL A 92 -1.77 -1.76 -11.03
N MET A 93 -0.82 -2.67 -11.33
CA MET A 93 -1.14 -4.11 -11.44
C MET A 93 -1.72 -4.67 -10.15
N THR A 94 -1.12 -4.40 -8.98
CA THR A 94 -1.63 -4.91 -7.70
C THR A 94 -2.98 -4.29 -7.34
N ALA A 95 -3.16 -2.99 -7.60
CA ALA A 95 -4.43 -2.31 -7.38
C ALA A 95 -5.55 -2.85 -8.28
N LEU A 96 -5.27 -3.13 -9.55
CA LEU A 96 -6.22 -3.71 -10.49
C LEU A 96 -6.59 -5.15 -10.11
N VAL A 97 -5.60 -5.98 -9.76
CA VAL A 97 -5.85 -7.37 -9.33
C VAL A 97 -6.73 -7.39 -8.08
N ALA A 98 -6.44 -6.54 -7.09
CA ALA A 98 -7.28 -6.40 -5.91
C ALA A 98 -8.69 -5.94 -6.29
N SER A 99 -8.82 -4.86 -7.07
CA SER A 99 -10.13 -4.30 -7.46
C SER A 99 -10.99 -5.30 -8.22
N LEU A 100 -10.40 -6.07 -9.14
CA LEU A 100 -11.09 -7.12 -9.89
C LEU A 100 -11.46 -8.31 -9.00
N GLY A 101 -10.62 -8.68 -8.03
CA GLY A 101 -10.92 -9.73 -7.05
C GLY A 101 -12.10 -9.38 -6.13
N PHE A 102 -12.22 -8.11 -5.75
CA PHE A 102 -13.33 -7.60 -4.92
C PHE A 102 -14.59 -7.22 -5.72
N LEU A 103 -14.53 -7.19 -7.06
CA LEU A 103 -15.67 -6.86 -7.92
C LEU A 103 -16.84 -7.87 -7.82
N PRO A 104 -16.64 -9.20 -7.94
CA PRO A 104 -17.73 -10.17 -7.81
C PRO A 104 -18.30 -10.20 -6.38
N MET A 105 -17.47 -9.96 -5.38
CA MET A 105 -17.85 -9.90 -3.97
C MET A 105 -18.70 -8.67 -3.64
N ALA A 106 -18.47 -7.55 -4.35
CA ALA A 106 -19.27 -6.34 -4.24
C ALA A 106 -20.64 -6.43 -4.92
N LEU A 107 -20.75 -7.23 -5.99
CA LEU A 107 -21.99 -7.42 -6.76
C LEU A 107 -22.83 -8.60 -6.25
N ALA A 108 -22.24 -9.52 -5.47
CA ALA A 108 -22.95 -10.64 -4.87
C ALA A 108 -24.03 -10.16 -3.89
N THR A 109 -25.30 -10.34 -4.29
CA THR A 109 -26.49 -9.91 -3.52
C THR A 109 -27.21 -11.10 -2.86
N SER A 110 -26.66 -12.31 -2.91
CA SER A 110 -27.31 -13.53 -2.40
C SER A 110 -27.06 -13.80 -0.90
N MET A 111 -28.05 -14.43 -0.25
CA MET A 111 -28.04 -14.84 1.17
C MET A 111 -26.70 -15.48 1.59
N GLY A 112 -26.05 -14.90 2.60
CA GLY A 112 -24.67 -15.22 3.00
C GLY A 112 -23.69 -14.05 2.83
N ALA A 113 -24.10 -13.00 2.11
CA ALA A 113 -23.33 -11.78 1.88
C ALA A 113 -22.95 -11.01 3.16
N GLU A 114 -23.60 -11.25 4.30
CA GLU A 114 -23.23 -10.62 5.59
C GLU A 114 -21.90 -11.12 6.15
N ILE A 115 -21.49 -12.35 5.81
CA ILE A 115 -20.22 -12.94 6.25
C ILE A 115 -19.07 -12.57 5.29
N GLN A 116 -19.39 -12.23 4.04
CA GLN A 116 -18.43 -11.82 3.01
C GLN A 116 -18.30 -10.30 2.84
N ARG A 117 -19.33 -9.51 3.16
CA ARG A 117 -19.25 -8.03 3.13
C ARG A 117 -18.25 -7.40 4.08
N PRO A 118 -17.67 -8.06 5.10
CA PRO A 118 -16.66 -7.39 5.88
C PRO A 118 -15.25 -7.69 5.33
N LEU A 119 -15.03 -8.60 4.36
CA LEU A 119 -13.70 -8.88 3.77
C LEU A 119 -13.36 -7.97 2.57
#